data_AF-A0A0M2V2K7-F1
#
_entry.id   AF-A0A0M2V2K7-F1
#
_cell.length_a   1.000
_cell.length_b   1.000
_cell.length_c   1.000
_cell.angle_alpha   90.00
_cell.angle_beta   90.00
_cell.angle_gamma   90.00
#
_symmetry.space_group_name_H-M   'P 1'
#
loop_
_entity.id
_entity.type
_entity.pdbx_description
1 polymer ?
#
loop_
_entity_poly.entity_id
_entity_poly.type
_entity_poly.pdbx_seq_one_letter_code
_entity_poly.pdbx_strand_id
1 'polypeptide(L)'
;MRLYQQYFTAPTLLLASDTDPIAPFDYYAPWQSPTVTVHNISGRHHALMAVISQPEHELIQQWLALIPQSLQQTEQQAEKTTHPVAAERLLAY
;
A
#
# COMPACT_ATOMS: atom_id res chain seq x y z
N MET A 1 -23.20 -1.06 18.81
CA MET A 1 -21.83 -0.72 18.39
C MET A 1 -21.64 -1.26 16.98
N ARG A 2 -21.64 -0.42 15.93
CA ARG A 2 -21.47 -0.90 14.55
C ARG A 2 -19.97 -1.04 14.28
N LEU A 3 -19.52 -2.28 14.11
CA LEU A 3 -18.17 -2.57 13.62
C LEU A 3 -18.16 -2.23 12.13
N TYR A 4 -17.45 -1.17 11.74
CA TYR A 4 -17.15 -0.93 10.34
C TYR A 4 -16.18 -2.03 9.90
N GLN A 5 -16.67 -3.06 9.23
CA GLN A 5 -15.79 -3.94 8.46
C GLN A 5 -15.26 -3.11 7.28
N GLN A 6 -14.05 -2.58 7.42
CA GLN A 6 -13.31 -2.05 6.28
C GLN A 6 -12.90 -3.22 5.40
N TYR A 7 -13.46 -3.26 4.20
CA TYR A 7 -13.09 -4.22 3.18
C TYR A 7 -11.91 -3.65 2.38
N PHE A 8 -10.71 -4.16 2.65
CA PHE A 8 -9.54 -3.89 1.83
C PHE A 8 -9.53 -4.84 0.64
N THR A 9 -9.68 -4.28 -0.56
CA THR A 9 -9.70 -5.03 -1.82
C THR A 9 -8.30 -5.23 -2.41
N ALA A 10 -7.30 -4.53 -1.88
CA ALA A 10 -5.90 -4.64 -2.26
C ALA A 10 -5.05 -5.13 -1.08
N PRO A 11 -3.95 -5.87 -1.34
CA PRO A 11 -2.95 -6.17 -0.31
C PRO A 11 -2.48 -4.88 0.36
N THR A 12 -2.63 -4.81 1.69
CA THR A 12 -2.33 -3.62 2.49
C THR A 12 -1.37 -3.98 3.62
N LEU A 13 -0.32 -3.19 3.81
CA LEU A 13 0.54 -3.23 4.98
C LEU A 13 0.23 -2.03 5.87
N LEU A 14 -0.09 -2.29 7.13
CA LEU A 14 -0.32 -1.28 8.15
C LEU A 14 0.78 -1.40 9.21
N LEU A 15 1.59 -0.35 9.32
CA LEU A 15 2.59 -0.22 10.39
C LEU A 15 2.00 0.62 11.51
N ALA A 16 1.91 0.07 12.71
CA ALA A 16 1.46 0.78 13.92
C ALA A 16 2.45 0.56 15.05
N SER A 17 2.34 1.31 16.15
CA SER A 17 3.24 1.14 17.30
C SER A 17 2.46 0.93 18.61
N ASP A 18 3.01 0.09 19.46
CA ASP A 18 2.59 -0.10 20.87
C ASP A 18 2.85 1.14 21.76
N THR A 19 3.70 2.06 21.34
CA THR A 19 4.02 3.30 22.08
C THR A 19 3.45 4.58 21.45
N ASP A 20 2.64 4.44 20.40
CA ASP A 20 1.90 5.55 19.79
C ASP A 20 0.57 5.76 20.53
N PRO A 21 0.40 6.85 21.30
CA PRO A 21 -0.84 7.10 22.03
C PRO A 21 -1.99 7.62 21.14
N ILE A 22 -1.71 8.02 19.91
CA ILE A 22 -2.68 8.57 18.95
C ILE A 22 -3.23 7.46 18.04
N ALA A 23 -2.35 6.58 17.57
CA ALA A 23 -2.68 5.46 16.68
C ALA A 23 -2.09 4.14 17.23
N PRO A 24 -2.60 3.64 18.37
CA PRO A 24 -2.01 2.49 19.07
C PRO A 24 -2.20 1.18 18.29
N PHE A 25 -1.19 0.31 18.31
CA PHE A 25 -1.21 -0.99 17.64
C PHE A 25 -2.45 -1.83 18.00
N ASP A 26 -2.84 -1.90 19.27
CA ASP A 26 -3.96 -2.73 19.74
C ASP A 26 -5.30 -2.35 19.11
N TYR A 27 -5.47 -1.08 18.70
CA TYR A 27 -6.66 -0.64 17.98
C TYR A 27 -6.75 -1.26 16.57
N TYR A 28 -5.61 -1.43 15.90
CA TYR A 28 -5.51 -1.94 14.54
C TYR A 28 -5.28 -3.46 14.47
N ALA A 29 -4.76 -4.08 15.53
CA ALA A 29 -4.48 -5.51 15.56
C ALA A 29 -5.66 -6.40 15.10
N PRO A 30 -6.93 -6.10 15.44
CA PRO A 30 -8.09 -6.87 14.95
C PRO A 30 -8.32 -6.79 13.43
N TRP A 31 -7.65 -5.90 12.72
CA TRP A 31 -7.81 -5.71 11.26
C TRP A 31 -6.95 -6.68 10.45
N GLN A 32 -6.07 -7.45 11.10
CA GLN A 32 -5.30 -8.51 10.47
C GLN A 32 -6.24 -9.47 9.71
N SER A 33 -5.96 -9.67 8.42
CA SER A 33 -6.80 -10.46 7.53
C SER A 33 -5.98 -10.98 6.34
N PRO A 34 -6.55 -11.81 5.44
CA PRO A 34 -5.82 -12.27 4.26
C PRO A 34 -5.32 -11.16 3.32
N THR A 35 -5.96 -9.99 3.32
CA THR A 35 -5.56 -8.84 2.49
C THR A 35 -4.89 -7.71 3.27
N VAL A 36 -4.85 -7.79 4.61
CA VAL A 36 -4.27 -6.75 5.48
C VAL A 36 -3.26 -7.38 6.42
N THR A 37 -2.02 -6.94 6.32
CA THR A 37 -0.96 -7.25 7.28
C THR A 37 -0.80 -6.09 8.24
N VAL A 38 -1.01 -6.33 9.53
CA VAL A 38 -0.80 -5.34 10.60
C VAL A 38 0.48 -5.70 11.33
N HIS A 39 1.45 -4.78 11.36
CA HIS A 39 2.75 -5.01 11.98
C HIS A 39 3.05 -3.96 13.05
N ASN A 40 3.52 -4.42 14.22
CA ASN A 40 3.93 -3.56 15.32
C ASN A 40 5.39 -3.11 15.14
N ILE A 41 5.62 -1.80 15.04
CA ILE A 41 6.93 -1.19 15.15
C ILE A 41 7.11 -0.72 16.58
N SER A 42 7.66 -1.61 17.42
CA SER A 42 7.76 -1.36 18.86
C SER A 42 8.59 -0.12 19.19
N GLY A 43 8.15 0.63 20.20
CA GLY A 43 8.91 1.75 20.76
C GLY A 43 8.94 3.02 19.90
N ARG A 44 8.07 3.14 18.88
CA ARG A 44 7.91 4.37 18.11
C ARG A 44 6.72 5.21 18.53
N HIS A 45 7.01 6.45 18.92
CA HIS A 45 5.97 7.46 19.10
C HIS A 45 5.40 7.95 17.77
N HIS A 46 4.19 8.51 17.83
CA HIS A 46 3.40 8.94 16.66
C HIS A 46 4.20 9.69 15.58
N ALA A 47 4.97 10.71 15.99
CA ALA A 47 5.75 11.51 15.05
C ALA A 47 6.84 10.72 14.31
N LEU A 48 7.40 9.68 14.93
CA LEU A 48 8.45 8.84 14.35
C LEU A 48 7.90 7.77 13.41
N MET A 49 6.60 7.49 13.43
CA MET A 49 5.97 6.57 12.48
C MET A 49 6.04 7.08 11.03
N ALA A 50 6.19 8.39 10.82
CA ALA A 50 6.38 8.98 9.49
C ALA A 50 7.80 8.79 8.93
N VAL A 51 8.76 8.36 9.74
CA VAL A 51 10.17 8.18 9.34
C VAL A 51 10.41 6.70 9.08
N ILE A 52 10.75 6.32 7.85
CA ILE A 52 11.14 4.93 7.54
C ILE A 52 12.65 4.78 7.78
N SER A 53 13.03 3.89 8.70
CA SER A 53 14.44 3.54 8.94
C SER A 53 14.77 2.20 8.29
N GLN A 54 16.02 1.75 8.42
CA GLN A 54 16.49 0.54 7.74
C GLN A 54 15.65 -0.71 8.08
N PRO A 55 15.31 -1.01 9.35
CA PRO A 55 14.43 -2.13 9.69
C PRO A 55 13.05 -2.07 9.01
N GLU A 56 12.39 -0.91 8.98
CA GLU A 56 11.09 -0.80 8.33
C GLU A 56 11.20 -0.90 6.82
N HIS A 57 12.28 -0.38 6.23
CA HIS A 57 12.56 -0.54 4.81
C HIS A 57 12.69 -2.02 4.43
N GLU A 58 13.47 -2.80 5.18
CA GLU A 58 13.63 -4.24 4.95
C GLU A 58 12.30 -4.99 5.09
N LEU A 59 11.50 -4.63 6.10
CA LEU A 59 10.17 -5.18 6.28
C LEU A 59 9.26 -4.88 5.08
N ILE A 60 9.26 -3.64 4.60
CA ILE A 60 8.46 -3.23 3.43
C ILE A 60 8.91 -4.02 2.19
N GLN A 61 10.22 -4.19 1.97
CA GLN A 61 10.74 -4.99 0.84
C GLN A 61 10.30 -6.46 0.93
N GLN A 62 10.38 -7.06 2.12
CA GLN A 62 9.93 -8.44 2.35
C GLN A 62 8.43 -8.56 2.07
N TRP A 63 7.62 -7.62 2.57
CA TRP A 63 6.18 -7.61 2.32
C TRP A 63 5.84 -7.47 0.84
N LEU A 64 6.51 -6.58 0.12
CA LEU A 64 6.32 -6.39 -1.32
C LEU A 64 6.64 -7.66 -2.12
N ALA A 65 7.67 -8.42 -1.72
CA ALA A 65 8.05 -9.67 -2.37
C ALA A 65 7.01 -10.79 -2.21
N LEU A 66 6.12 -10.69 -1.21
CA LEU A 66 5.02 -11.64 -0.99
C LEU A 66 3.79 -11.32 -1.86
N ILE A 67 3.71 -10.12 -2.44
CA ILE A 67 2.59 -9.74 -3.30
C ILE A 67 2.78 -10.40 -4.67
N PRO A 68 1.78 -11.14 -5.18
CA PRO A 68 1.86 -11.69 -6.52
C PRO A 68 2.14 -10.61 -7.57
N GLN A 69 3.16 -10.82 -8.41
CA GLN A 69 3.56 -9.89 -9.48
C GLN A 69 2.41 -9.55 -10.45
N SER A 70 1.40 -10.42 -10.57
CA SER A 70 0.19 -10.16 -11.36
C SER A 70 -0.64 -8.97 -10.88
N LEU A 71 -0.48 -8.55 -9.62
CA LEU A 71 -1.13 -7.35 -9.06
C LEU A 71 -0.29 -6.07 -9.25
N GLN A 72 0.97 -6.21 -9.67
CA GLN A 72 1.89 -5.08 -9.88
C GLN A 72 1.80 -4.49 -11.31
N GLN A 73 1.02 -5.09 -12.21
CA GLN A 73 1.03 -4.77 -13.65
C GLN A 73 -0.11 -3.85 -14.13
N THR A 74 -1.05 -3.44 -13.27
CA THR A 74 -2.23 -2.68 -13.71
C THR A 74 -1.90 -1.22 -14.10
N GLU A 75 -0.84 -0.63 -13.55
CA GLU A 75 -0.52 0.79 -13.78
C GLU A 75 0.34 1.02 -15.03
N GLN A 76 1.21 0.08 -15.42
CA GLN A 76 2.10 0.26 -16.58
C GLN A 76 1.39 0.11 -17.95
N GLN A 77 0.17 -0.45 -17.99
CA GLN A 77 -0.61 -0.56 -19.22
C GLN A 77 -1.52 0.63 -19.48
N ALA A 78 -1.89 1.42 -18.46
CA ALA A 78 -2.76 2.58 -18.63
C ALA A 78 -2.06 3.78 -19.31
N GLU A 79 -0.74 3.91 -19.13
CA GLU A 79 0.05 5.00 -19.74
C GLU A 79 0.35 4.80 -21.23
N LYS A 80 0.22 3.57 -21.75
CA LYS A 80 0.54 3.24 -23.15
C LYS A 80 -0.61 3.48 -24.15
N THR A 81 -1.81 3.83 -23.67
CA THR A 81 -3.02 3.98 -24.51
C THR A 81 -3.44 5.41 -24.84
N THR A 82 -2.74 6.44 -24.35
CA THR A 82 -3.02 7.85 -24.67
C THR A 82 -1.99 8.46 -25.62
N HIS A 83 -1.90 7.93 -26.84
CA HIS A 83 -1.44 8.72 -27.99
C HIS A 83 -2.56 8.73 -29.05
N PRO A 84 -3.11 9.91 -29.42
CA PRO A 84 -4.03 9.99 -30.54
C PRO A 84 -3.25 9.79 -31.84
N VAL A 85 -3.47 8.65 -32.51
CA VAL A 85 -3.12 8.47 -33.92
C VAL A 85 -4.13 9.26 -34.75
N ALA A 86 -3.94 10.57 -34.85
CA ALA A 86 -4.75 11.45 -35.66
C ALA A 86 -3.89 12.61 -36.22
N ALA A 87 -2.89 12.30 -37.04
CA ALA A 87 -2.15 13.34 -37.76
C ALA A 87 -1.52 12.92 -39.10
N GLU A 88 -1.79 11.72 -39.65
CA GLU A 88 -1.17 11.32 -40.93
C GLU A 88 -2.15 10.64 -41.88
N ARG A 89 -3.22 11.34 -42.26
CA ARG A 89 -3.90 11.10 -43.54
C ARG A 89 -4.54 12.39 -43.99
N LEU A 90 -3.81 13.18 -44.79
CA LEU A 90 -4.31 14.07 -45.83
C LEU A 90 -3.11 14.87 -46.35
N LEU A 91 -2.52 14.42 -47.47
CA LEU A 91 -1.89 15.23 -48.51
C LEU A 91 -1.33 14.26 -49.58
N ALA A 92 -2.25 13.66 -50.32
CA ALA A 92 -1.98 13.05 -51.61
C ALA A 92 -3.21 13.28 -52.49
N TYR A 93 -3.26 14.46 -53.11
CA TYR A 93 -4.04 14.77 -54.31
C TYR A 93 -3.17 15.66 -55.19
#